data_AF-A0A1W9J1F4-F1
#
_entry.id   AF-A0A1W9J1F4-F1
#
_cell.length_a   1.000
_cell.length_b   1.000
_cell.length_c   1.000
_cell.angle_alpha   90.00
_cell.angle_beta   90.00
_cell.angle_gamma   90.00
#
_symmetry.space_group_name_H-M   'P 1'
#
loop_
_entity.id
_entity.type
_entity.pdbx_description
1 polymer ?
#
loop_
_entity_poly.entity_id
_entity_poly.type
_entity_poly.pdbx_seq_one_letter_code
_entity_poly.pdbx_strand_id
1 'polypeptide(L)'
;MTQKPTSPAQPLASDWVRIPDGTRVKHRLEGHEGVIDGLTEMVSGAMRNPDGRTQYRMNIGTSTRQLVTQDDLNILLDRENLVIMVRQKEPYRRSVTERLHSILGADRFIKSA
;
A
#
# COMPACT_ATOMS: atom_id res chain seq x y z
N MET A 1 37.58 -21.24 -16.71
CA MET A 1 36.47 -20.30 -16.91
C MET A 1 35.30 -20.82 -16.09
N THR A 2 35.06 -20.28 -14.90
CA THR A 2 33.99 -20.78 -14.03
C THR A 2 33.14 -19.58 -13.63
N GLN A 3 32.01 -19.42 -14.31
CA GLN A 3 31.05 -18.36 -13.99
C GLN A 3 30.37 -18.74 -12.67
N LYS A 4 30.53 -17.86 -11.68
CA LYS A 4 29.83 -17.91 -10.39
C LYS A 4 28.35 -17.64 -10.67
N PRO A 5 27.39 -18.44 -10.15
CA PRO A 5 25.99 -18.15 -10.36
C PRO A 5 25.67 -16.79 -9.73
N THR A 6 25.29 -15.84 -10.58
CA THR A 6 24.81 -14.53 -10.16
C THR A 6 23.49 -14.77 -9.44
N SER A 7 23.49 -14.59 -8.11
CA SER A 7 22.24 -14.48 -7.34
C SER A 7 21.30 -13.51 -8.07
N PRO A 8 19.99 -13.81 -8.18
CA PRO A 8 19.07 -12.85 -8.74
C PRO A 8 19.23 -11.55 -7.95
N ALA A 9 19.49 -10.47 -8.69
CA ALA A 9 19.64 -9.13 -8.13
C ALA A 9 18.45 -8.89 -7.19
N GLN A 10 18.73 -8.65 -5.92
CA GLN A 10 17.71 -8.14 -5.00
C GLN A 10 17.11 -6.91 -5.67
N PRO A 11 15.77 -6.81 -5.81
CA PRO A 11 15.15 -5.60 -6.32
C PRO A 11 15.71 -4.43 -5.51
N LEU A 12 16.23 -3.43 -6.19
CA LEU A 12 16.71 -2.20 -5.58
C LEU A 12 15.67 -1.75 -4.56
N ALA A 13 16.06 -1.64 -3.29
CA ALA A 13 15.23 -1.05 -2.25
C ALA A 13 14.98 0.42 -2.63
N SER A 14 13.93 0.71 -3.40
CA SER A 14 13.66 2.07 -3.88
C SER A 14 12.27 2.56 -3.52
N ASP A 15 11.23 1.73 -3.54
CA ASP A 15 9.86 2.28 -3.52
C ASP A 15 9.03 1.78 -2.32
N TRP A 16 9.69 1.51 -1.19
CA TRP A 16 8.96 1.28 0.04
C TRP A 16 8.28 2.57 0.50
N VAL A 17 6.96 2.62 0.43
CA VAL A 17 6.19 3.76 0.94
C VAL A 17 5.43 3.34 2.17
N ARG A 18 5.44 4.18 3.20
CA ARG A 18 4.52 4.06 4.33
C ARG A 18 3.21 4.76 4.00
N ILE A 19 2.20 3.98 3.64
CA ILE A 19 0.81 4.45 3.51
C ILE A 19 0.31 4.78 4.92
N PRO A 20 -0.13 6.02 5.19
CA PRO A 20 -0.60 6.40 6.51
C PRO A 20 -1.84 5.61 6.93
N ASP A 21 -1.95 5.32 8.22
CA ASP A 21 -3.14 4.69 8.79
C ASP A 21 -4.36 5.61 8.59
N GLY A 22 -5.52 5.01 8.41
CA GLY A 22 -6.75 5.72 8.01
C GLY A 22 -6.90 5.90 6.50
N THR A 23 -5.88 5.60 5.68
CA THR A 23 -5.99 5.65 4.21
C THR A 23 -6.93 4.56 3.70
N ARG A 24 -7.88 4.94 2.84
CA ARG A 24 -8.79 4.01 2.20
C ARG A 24 -8.13 3.41 0.96
N VAL A 25 -8.19 2.09 0.84
CA VAL A 25 -7.51 1.33 -0.21
C VAL A 25 -8.43 0.24 -0.76
N LYS A 26 -8.08 -0.27 -1.93
CA LYS A 26 -8.74 -1.41 -2.57
C LYS A 26 -7.71 -2.48 -2.89
N HIS A 27 -8.00 -3.73 -2.56
CA HIS A 27 -7.19 -4.86 -2.96
C HIS A 27 -7.24 -5.02 -4.49
N ARG A 28 -6.09 -5.10 -5.16
CA ARG A 28 -5.96 -5.14 -6.62
C ARG A 28 -6.58 -6.39 -7.23
N LEU A 29 -6.30 -7.55 -6.63
CA LEU A 29 -6.79 -8.84 -7.11
C LEU A 29 -8.21 -9.16 -6.63
N GLU A 30 -8.45 -9.08 -5.33
CA GLU A 30 -9.74 -9.48 -4.75
C GLU A 30 -10.83 -8.39 -4.83
N GLY A 31 -10.46 -7.13 -5.07
CA GLY A 31 -11.39 -6.03 -5.24
C GLY A 31 -12.04 -5.51 -3.96
N HIS A 32 -11.76 -6.09 -2.79
CA HIS A 32 -12.26 -5.61 -1.51
C HIS A 32 -11.75 -4.20 -1.19
N GLU A 33 -12.61 -3.35 -0.63
CA GLU A 33 -12.21 -2.04 -0.09
C GLU A 33 -12.08 -2.08 1.42
N GLY A 34 -11.20 -1.23 1.95
CA GLY A 34 -10.93 -1.17 3.36
C GLY A 34 -10.05 0.01 3.73
N VAL A 35 -9.60 0.01 4.98
CA VAL A 35 -8.78 1.07 5.55
C VAL A 35 -7.51 0.47 6.13
N ILE A 36 -6.36 1.09 5.86
CA ILE A 36 -5.11 0.72 6.51
C ILE A 36 -5.19 1.09 8.00
N ASP A 37 -4.99 0.12 8.89
CA ASP A 37 -4.99 0.36 10.34
C ASP A 37 -3.68 -0.02 11.04
N GLY A 38 -2.65 -0.35 10.25
CA GLY A 38 -1.28 -0.54 10.73
C GLY A 38 -0.38 -1.33 9.78
N LEU A 39 0.85 -1.54 10.23
CA LEU A 39 1.78 -2.54 9.70
C LEU A 39 1.99 -3.64 10.74
N THR A 40 2.37 -4.82 10.27
CA THR A 40 2.69 -5.95 11.14
C THR A 40 3.87 -6.75 10.58
N GLU A 41 4.69 -7.28 11.48
CA GLU A 41 5.71 -8.29 11.17
C GLU A 41 5.15 -9.72 11.24
N MET A 42 3.97 -9.91 11.85
CA MET A 42 3.18 -11.13 11.68
C MET A 42 2.55 -11.08 10.30
N VAL A 43 2.94 -12.01 9.44
CA VAL A 43 2.78 -11.94 7.99
C VAL A 43 2.22 -13.26 7.48
N SER A 44 1.32 -13.18 6.51
CA SER A 44 0.69 -14.34 5.87
C SER A 44 1.35 -14.62 4.52
N GLY A 45 1.55 -15.90 4.22
CA GLY A 45 2.18 -16.35 2.97
C GLY A 45 3.65 -15.94 2.83
N ALA A 46 4.19 -16.02 1.61
CA ALA A 46 5.59 -15.70 1.31
C ALA A 46 5.83 -14.22 0.98
N MET A 47 4.78 -13.50 0.56
CA MET A 47 4.89 -12.13 0.07
C MET A 47 5.07 -11.12 1.21
N ARG A 48 5.94 -10.14 1.03
CA ARG A 48 6.21 -9.06 2.00
C ARG A 48 6.16 -7.72 1.29
N ASN A 49 6.00 -6.67 2.07
CA ASN A 49 6.31 -5.33 1.64
C ASN A 49 7.78 -5.23 1.17
N PRO A 50 8.12 -4.23 0.35
CA PRO A 50 9.49 -3.96 -0.08
C PRO A 50 10.53 -3.81 1.06
N ASP A 51 10.11 -3.58 2.31
CA ASP A 51 11.00 -3.65 3.48
C ASP A 51 11.46 -5.08 3.86
N GLY A 52 10.94 -6.09 3.17
CA GLY A 52 11.25 -7.51 3.35
C GLY A 52 10.68 -8.13 4.62
N ARG A 53 9.93 -7.36 5.43
CA ARG A 53 9.59 -7.77 6.80
C ARG A 53 8.12 -7.62 7.14
N THR A 54 7.44 -6.60 6.61
CA THR A 54 6.09 -6.25 7.05
C THR A 54 5.03 -6.58 6.01
N GLN A 55 3.78 -6.59 6.46
CA GLN A 55 2.57 -6.46 5.64
C GLN A 55 1.68 -5.36 6.22
N TYR A 56 0.85 -4.77 5.37
CA TYR A 56 -0.24 -3.90 5.78
C TYR A 56 -1.37 -4.68 6.42
N ARG A 57 -1.96 -4.11 7.46
CA ARG A 57 -3.25 -4.54 7.98
C ARG A 57 -4.34 -3.71 7.34
N MET A 58 -5.20 -4.39 6.59
CA MET A 58 -6.37 -3.81 5.96
C MET A 58 -7.62 -4.21 6.74
N ASN A 59 -8.35 -3.20 7.22
CA ASN A 59 -9.66 -3.36 7.84
C ASN A 59 -10.74 -3.25 6.77
N ILE A 60 -11.40 -4.37 6.49
CA ILE A 60 -12.51 -4.48 5.51
C ILE A 60 -13.90 -4.50 6.17
N GLY A 61 -13.99 -4.11 7.45
CA GLY A 61 -15.25 -4.12 8.23
C GLY A 61 -15.59 -5.46 8.90
N THR A 62 -14.74 -6.48 8.75
CA THR A 62 -14.86 -7.78 9.42
C THR A 62 -14.03 -7.85 10.70
N SER A 63 -14.25 -8.91 11.50
CA SER A 63 -13.45 -9.19 12.71
C SER A 63 -11.98 -9.49 12.38
N THR A 64 -11.73 -10.21 11.29
CA THR A 64 -10.38 -10.54 10.84
C THR A 64 -9.82 -9.44 9.94
N ARG A 65 -8.58 -9.01 10.19
CA ARG A 65 -7.83 -8.11 9.32
C ARG A 65 -7.20 -8.88 8.17
N GLN A 66 -7.24 -8.31 6.98
CA GLN A 66 -6.52 -8.85 5.85
C GLN A 66 -5.07 -8.35 5.90
N LEU A 67 -4.13 -9.26 5.72
CA LEU A 67 -2.72 -8.92 5.61
C LEU A 67 -2.35 -8.87 4.13
N VAL A 68 -1.87 -7.72 3.69
CA VAL A 68 -1.67 -7.42 2.26
C VAL A 68 -0.33 -6.73 2.06
N THR A 69 0.29 -6.94 0.89
CA THR A 69 1.51 -6.21 0.55
C THR A 69 1.18 -4.85 -0.05
N GLN A 70 2.18 -3.97 -0.14
CA GLN A 70 2.08 -2.74 -0.90
C GLN A 70 1.52 -3.02 -2.29
N ASP A 71 2.11 -3.96 -3.03
CA ASP A 71 1.78 -4.17 -4.46
C ASP A 71 0.38 -4.67 -4.73
N ASP A 72 -0.28 -5.22 -3.71
CA ASP A 72 -1.66 -5.66 -3.76
C ASP A 72 -2.66 -4.53 -3.52
N LEU A 73 -2.21 -3.29 -3.29
CA LEU A 73 -3.09 -2.16 -2.94
C LEU A 73 -3.18 -1.10 -4.03
N ASN A 74 -4.40 -0.67 -4.32
CA ASN A 74 -4.67 0.62 -4.94
C ASN A 74 -5.14 1.63 -3.87
N ILE A 75 -4.70 2.87 -3.99
CA ILE A 75 -5.12 3.99 -3.14
C ILE A 75 -6.39 4.61 -3.73
N LEU A 76 -7.41 4.81 -2.90
CA LEU A 76 -8.66 5.40 -3.32
C LEU A 76 -8.60 6.94 -3.22
N LEU A 77 -8.97 7.59 -4.32
CA LEU A 77 -9.12 9.03 -4.44
C LEU A 77 -10.59 9.44 -4.39
N ASP A 78 -10.87 10.61 -3.83
CA ASP A 78 -12.16 11.27 -3.93
C ASP A 78 -12.34 12.01 -5.26
N ARG A 79 -13.46 12.75 -5.40
CA ARG A 79 -13.80 13.49 -6.62
C ARG A 79 -12.81 14.60 -6.94
N GLU A 80 -12.13 15.14 -5.94
CA GLU A 80 -11.12 16.20 -6.04
C GLU A 80 -9.71 15.63 -6.31
N ASN A 81 -9.59 14.32 -6.54
CA ASN A 81 -8.34 13.58 -6.66
C ASN A 81 -7.50 13.57 -5.37
N LEU A 82 -8.12 13.72 -4.20
CA LEU A 82 -7.44 13.62 -2.92
C LEU A 82 -7.59 12.22 -2.34
N VAL A 83 -6.53 11.71 -1.72
CA VAL A 83 -6.56 10.43 -1.02
C VAL A 83 -7.64 10.45 0.05
N ILE A 84 -8.51 9.43 0.02
CA ILE A 84 -9.57 9.27 1.01
C ILE A 84 -8.93 8.78 2.31
N MET A 85 -9.13 9.55 3.39
CA MET A 85 -8.62 9.22 4.72
C MET A 85 -9.71 9.38 5.78
N VAL A 86 -9.79 8.43 6.71
CA VAL A 86 -10.76 8.45 7.81
C VAL A 86 -10.48 9.61 8.77
N ARG A 87 -11.48 10.47 8.98
CA ARG A 87 -11.47 11.58 9.95
C ARG A 87 -10.34 12.61 9.76
N GLN A 88 -9.80 12.74 8.55
CA GLN A 88 -8.75 13.72 8.24
C GLN A 88 -9.27 14.91 7.44
N LYS A 89 -8.67 16.08 7.66
CA LYS A 89 -9.01 17.32 6.98
C LYS A 89 -8.27 17.46 5.64
N GLU A 90 -8.85 18.23 4.74
CA GLU A 90 -8.36 18.46 3.38
C GLU A 90 -6.86 18.84 3.29
N PRO A 91 -6.31 19.79 4.08
CA PRO A 91 -4.89 20.14 3.97
C PRO A 91 -3.94 18.97 4.23
N TYR A 92 -4.28 18.10 5.20
CA TYR A 92 -3.48 16.91 5.48
C TYR A 92 -3.61 15.87 4.37
N ARG A 93 -4.84 15.64 3.86
CA ARG A 93 -5.07 14.74 2.73
C ARG A 93 -4.30 15.20 1.49
N ARG A 94 -4.23 16.50 1.21
CA ARG A 94 -3.44 17.06 0.11
C ARG A 94 -1.95 16.75 0.26
N SER A 95 -1.39 17.01 1.43
CA SER A 95 0.02 16.68 1.71
C SER A 95 0.32 15.18 1.56
N VAL A 96 -0.58 14.31 2.04
CA VAL A 96 -0.43 12.86 1.86
C VAL A 96 -0.54 12.47 0.39
N THR A 97 -1.48 13.06 -0.35
CA THR A 97 -1.68 12.80 -1.78
C THR A 97 -0.44 13.15 -2.60
N GLU A 98 0.12 14.34 -2.40
CA GLU A 98 1.35 14.79 -3.04
C GLU A 98 2.52 13.85 -2.71
N ARG A 99 2.69 13.50 -1.44
CA ARG A 99 3.75 12.57 -1.01
C ARG A 99 3.60 11.20 -1.67
N LEU A 100 2.41 10.63 -1.69
CA LEU A 100 2.18 9.30 -2.28
C LEU A 100 2.40 9.33 -3.79
N HIS A 101 1.96 10.37 -4.50
CA HIS A 101 2.20 10.54 -5.93
C HIS A 101 3.67 10.73 -6.28
N SER A 102 4.50 11.26 -5.37
CA SER A 102 5.94 11.39 -5.61
C SER A 102 6.71 10.06 -5.59
N ILE A 103 6.09 8.99 -5.06
CA ILE A 103 6.74 7.68 -4.85
C ILE A 103 6.05 6.59 -5.66
N LEU A 104 4.72 6.59 -5.71
CA LEU A 104 3.93 5.55 -6.38
C LEU A 104 3.55 5.96 -7.80
N GLY A 105 3.54 4.96 -8.69
CA GLY A 105 3.04 5.13 -10.05
C GLY A 105 1.57 5.55 -10.10
N ALA A 106 1.19 6.27 -11.16
CA ALA A 106 -0.19 6.74 -11.35
C ALA A 106 -1.22 5.60 -11.42
N ASP A 107 -0.79 4.40 -11.85
CA ASP A 107 -1.61 3.17 -11.89
C ASP A 107 -2.04 2.67 -10.50
N ARG A 108 -1.44 3.21 -9.43
CA ARG A 108 -1.76 2.88 -8.04
C ARG A 108 -2.94 3.66 -7.49
N PHE A 109 -3.44 4.67 -8.20
CA PHE A 109 -4.49 5.56 -7.74
C PHE A 109 -5.77 5.35 -8.53
N ILE A 110 -6.87 5.09 -7.84
CA ILE A 110 -8.18 4.86 -8.46
C ILE A 110 -9.20 5.80 -7.84
N LYS A 111 -10.07 6.39 -8.67
CA LYS A 111 -11.22 7.12 -8.14
C LYS A 111 -12.18 6.14 -7.49
N SER A 112 -12.62 6.45 -6.28
CA SER A 112 -13.79 5.80 -5.72
C SER A 112 -14.98 6.08 -6.64
N ALA A 113 -15.75 5.02 -6.93
CA ALA A 113 -17.05 5.17 -7.60
C ALA A 113 -18.01 6.02 -6.76
#